data_AF-A0A2T6DL78-F1
#
_entry.id   AF-A0A2T6DL78-F1
#
_cell.length_a   1.000
_cell.length_b   1.000
_cell.length_c   1.000
_cell.angle_alpha   90.00
_cell.angle_beta   90.00
_cell.angle_gamma   90.00
#
_symmetry.space_group_name_H-M   'P 1'
#
loop_
_entity.id
_entity.type
_entity.pdbx_description
1 polymer ?
#
loop_
_entity_poly.entity_id
_entity_poly.type
_entity_poly.pdbx_seq_one_letter_code
_entity_poly.pdbx_strand_id
1 'polypeptide(L)'
;MKTIRQLANQFGLSRTTLLYYDRRGLLRPEYRTSSGHRFYSDKDMERLAQICRLREAGIPLGEIDAVLEPNQNFRTPLSDALNRRLSELNQEIAALRRQQQVVISLLREPKAARKSRIMTKERWVALLTSIGLDQNDRERWHQEFERLSPEAHQDFLESIGVDSKEIKAIRAWSRGEGKRPA
;
A
#
# COMPACT_ATOMS: atom_id res chain seq x y z
N MET A 1 10.74 10.33 -31.75
CA MET A 1 9.69 11.37 -31.59
C MET A 1 8.30 10.77 -31.77
N LYS A 2 7.33 11.10 -30.91
CA LYS A 2 5.93 10.63 -31.01
C LYS A 2 4.92 11.77 -30.89
N THR A 3 3.82 11.68 -31.63
CA THR A 3 2.67 12.58 -31.46
C THR A 3 1.93 12.26 -30.17
N ILE A 4 1.12 13.22 -29.69
CA ILE A 4 0.27 13.00 -28.51
C ILE A 4 -0.67 11.78 -28.65
N ARG A 5 -1.15 11.48 -29.86
CA ARG A 5 -2.03 10.33 -30.10
C ARG A 5 -1.28 9.00 -30.00
N GLN A 6 -0.09 8.93 -30.59
CA GLN A 6 0.77 7.74 -30.47
C GLN A 6 1.18 7.51 -29.02
N LEU A 7 1.51 8.58 -28.30
CA LEU A 7 1.88 8.51 -26.89
C LEU A 7 0.70 8.05 -26.02
N ALA A 8 -0.50 8.60 -26.22
CA ALA A 8 -1.73 8.19 -25.55
C ALA A 8 -1.99 6.69 -25.71
N ASN A 9 -1.94 6.20 -26.95
CA ASN A 9 -2.16 4.79 -27.25
C ASN A 9 -1.12 3.87 -26.59
N GLN A 10 0.15 4.25 -26.63
CA GLN A 10 1.23 3.45 -26.07
C GLN A 10 1.12 3.28 -24.55
N PHE A 11 0.71 4.34 -23.84
CA PHE A 11 0.63 4.35 -22.37
C PHE A 11 -0.78 4.04 -21.86
N GLY A 12 -1.74 3.72 -22.73
CA GLY A 12 -3.13 3.47 -22.34
C GLY A 12 -3.82 4.69 -21.71
N LEU A 13 -3.38 5.90 -22.05
CA LEU A 13 -3.89 7.15 -21.49
C LEU A 13 -4.79 7.88 -22.48
N SER A 14 -5.73 8.67 -21.96
CA SER A 14 -6.50 9.58 -22.81
C SER A 14 -5.63 10.74 -23.29
N ARG A 15 -5.92 11.27 -24.49
CA ARG A 15 -5.32 12.52 -24.96
C ARG A 15 -5.53 13.67 -23.96
N THR A 16 -6.70 13.74 -23.33
CA THR A 16 -7.04 14.75 -22.32
C THR A 16 -6.11 14.66 -21.11
N THR A 17 -5.73 13.47 -20.68
CA THR A 17 -4.77 13.24 -19.59
C THR A 17 -3.40 13.80 -19.94
N LEU A 18 -2.88 13.52 -21.14
CA LEU A 18 -1.58 14.05 -21.57
C LEU A 18 -1.58 15.57 -21.72
N LEU A 19 -2.67 16.15 -22.24
CA LEU A 19 -2.83 17.60 -22.29
C LEU A 19 -2.92 18.23 -20.90
N TYR A 20 -3.51 17.52 -19.93
CA TYR A 20 -3.54 17.96 -18.55
C TYR A 20 -2.14 17.96 -17.92
N TYR A 21 -1.32 16.93 -18.17
CA TYR A 21 0.07 16.90 -17.73
C TYR A 21 0.91 18.02 -18.35
N ASP A 22 0.71 18.33 -19.64
CA ASP A 22 1.34 19.47 -20.32
C ASP A 22 0.93 20.81 -19.70
N ARG A 23 -0.37 21.04 -19.46
CA ARG A 23 -0.85 22.27 -18.81
C ARG A 23 -0.29 22.48 -17.40
N ARG A 24 -0.05 21.39 -16.67
CA ARG A 24 0.59 21.43 -15.33
C ARG A 24 2.11 21.58 -15.40
N GLY A 25 2.71 21.47 -16.59
CA GLY A 25 4.15 21.43 -16.78
C GLY A 25 4.80 20.11 -16.35
N LEU A 26 4.00 19.10 -15.96
CA LEU A 26 4.46 17.79 -15.51
C LEU A 26 5.04 16.97 -16.66
N LEU A 27 4.48 17.08 -17.86
CA LEU A 27 5.03 16.48 -19.09
C LEU A 27 4.97 17.49 -20.22
N ARG A 28 6.13 18.03 -20.62
CA ARG A 28 6.21 19.03 -21.69
C ARG A 28 6.65 18.35 -22.99
N PRO A 29 6.07 18.71 -24.15
CA PRO A 29 6.59 18.23 -25.42
C PRO A 29 7.94 18.89 -25.72
N GLU A 30 8.90 18.11 -26.21
CA GLU A 30 10.18 18.60 -26.73
C GLU A 30 10.00 19.77 -27.71
N TYR A 31 9.05 19.67 -28.64
CA TYR A 31 8.72 20.79 -29.53
C TYR A 31 7.26 20.78 -30.01
N ARG A 32 6.86 21.94 -30.54
CA ARG A 32 5.57 22.15 -31.22
C ARG A 32 5.79 22.58 -32.67
N THR A 33 5.02 22.04 -33.60
CA THR A 33 5.05 22.48 -35.00
C THR A 33 4.41 23.86 -35.16
N SER A 34 4.65 24.52 -36.30
CA SER A 34 3.97 25.77 -36.69
C SER A 34 2.44 25.63 -36.72
N SER A 35 1.94 24.44 -37.05
CA SER A 35 0.52 24.07 -37.01
C SER A 35 -0.01 23.68 -35.61
N GLY A 36 0.83 23.73 -34.58
CA GLY A 36 0.44 23.49 -33.18
C GLY A 36 0.43 22.01 -32.74
N HIS A 37 0.94 21.08 -33.55
CA HIS A 37 1.08 19.68 -33.14
C HIS A 37 2.23 19.50 -32.14
N ARG A 38 2.02 18.64 -31.15
CA ARG A 38 3.00 18.32 -30.09
C ARG A 38 3.76 17.06 -30.43
N PHE A 39 5.08 17.12 -30.29
CA PHE A 39 5.97 15.98 -30.45
C PHE A 39 6.78 15.76 -29.18
N TYR A 40 6.85 14.50 -28.76
CA TYR A 40 7.51 14.07 -27.54
C TYR A 40 8.75 13.24 -27.89
N SER A 41 9.86 13.52 -27.22
CA SER A 41 11.12 12.80 -27.36
C SER A 41 11.12 11.49 -26.57
N ASP A 42 12.20 10.72 -26.71
CA ASP A 42 12.36 9.50 -25.91
C ASP A 42 12.53 9.81 -24.42
N LYS A 43 13.17 10.93 -24.09
CA LYS A 43 13.25 11.47 -22.73
C LYS A 43 11.88 11.83 -22.15
N ASP A 44 11.00 12.43 -22.96
CA ASP A 44 9.62 12.72 -22.55
C ASP A 44 8.85 11.43 -22.27
N MET A 45 9.10 10.37 -23.04
CA MET A 45 8.48 9.06 -22.82
C MET A 45 8.97 8.39 -21.54
N GLU A 46 10.27 8.47 -21.25
CA GLU A 46 10.82 7.98 -19.97
C GLU A 46 10.21 8.72 -18.78
N ARG A 47 10.08 10.04 -18.90
CA ARG A 47 9.42 10.88 -17.90
C ARG A 47 7.95 10.48 -17.72
N LEU A 48 7.21 10.29 -18.79
CA LEU A 48 5.83 9.80 -18.72
C LEU A 48 5.74 8.42 -18.06
N ALA A 49 6.67 7.51 -18.36
CA ALA A 49 6.73 6.20 -17.72
C ALA A 49 6.94 6.33 -16.20
N GLN A 50 7.80 7.24 -15.75
CA GLN A 50 7.98 7.52 -14.32
C GLN A 50 6.70 8.07 -13.69
N ILE A 51 6.03 9.03 -14.33
CA ILE A 51 4.74 9.58 -13.87
C ILE A 51 3.71 8.46 -13.71
N CYS A 52 3.58 7.57 -14.70
CA CYS A 52 2.65 6.45 -14.65
C CYS A 52 2.96 5.49 -13.49
N ARG A 53 4.22 5.11 -13.28
CA ARG A 53 4.59 4.23 -12.15
C ARG A 53 4.27 4.84 -10.78
N LEU A 54 4.55 6.14 -10.60
CA LEU A 54 4.23 6.83 -9.35
C LEU A 54 2.71 6.94 -9.14
N ARG A 55 1.96 7.16 -10.23
CA ARG A 55 0.49 7.13 -10.21
C ARG A 55 -0.06 5.76 -9.85
N GLU A 56 0.50 4.70 -10.40
CA GLU A 56 0.14 3.31 -10.09
C GLU A 56 0.43 2.97 -8.63
N ALA A 57 1.50 3.51 -8.05
CA ALA A 57 1.79 3.42 -6.62
C ALA A 57 0.82 4.22 -5.74
N GLY A 58 -0.11 4.98 -6.33
CA GLY A 58 -1.10 5.79 -5.61
C GLY A 58 -0.59 7.16 -5.20
N ILE A 59 0.57 7.61 -5.69
CA ILE A 59 1.08 8.96 -5.39
C ILE A 59 0.24 10.00 -6.13
N PRO A 60 -0.27 11.04 -5.43
CA PRO A 60 -1.06 12.07 -6.07
C PRO A 60 -0.21 12.92 -7.03
N LEU A 61 -0.81 13.41 -8.12
CA LEU A 61 -0.09 14.16 -9.15
C LEU A 61 0.65 15.40 -8.62
N GLY A 62 0.09 16.07 -7.61
CA GLY A 62 0.75 17.22 -6.99
C GLY A 62 2.05 16.88 -6.26
N GLU A 63 2.20 15.66 -5.76
CA GLU A 63 3.45 15.19 -5.15
C GLU A 63 4.44 14.69 -6.21
N ILE A 64 3.93 14.08 -7.28
CA ILE A 64 4.76 13.66 -8.42
C ILE A 64 5.52 14.86 -9.00
N ASP A 65 4.88 16.03 -9.08
CA ASP A 65 5.53 17.28 -9.48
C ASP A 65 6.76 17.58 -8.59
N ALA A 66 6.60 17.50 -7.26
CA ALA A 66 7.66 17.78 -6.29
C ALA A 66 8.79 16.74 -6.26
N VAL A 67 8.48 15.50 -6.64
CA VAL A 67 9.46 14.39 -6.70
C VAL A 67 10.29 14.44 -8.00
N LEU A 68 9.65 14.72 -9.14
CA LEU A 68 10.31 14.67 -10.46
C LEU A 68 10.97 15.99 -10.87
N GLU A 69 10.50 17.13 -10.37
CA GLU A 69 11.11 18.45 -10.61
C GLU A 69 11.43 19.11 -9.27
N PRO A 70 12.55 18.73 -8.63
CA PRO A 70 12.97 19.33 -7.39
C PRO A 70 13.39 20.80 -7.62
N ASN A 71 12.43 21.72 -7.56
CA ASN A 71 12.70 23.15 -7.51
C ASN A 71 13.58 23.45 -6.28
N GLN A 72 14.42 24.49 -6.35
CA GLN A 72 15.43 24.80 -5.32
C GLN A 72 14.86 24.98 -3.89
N ASN A 73 13.54 25.19 -3.73
CA ASN A 73 12.90 25.50 -2.46
C ASN A 73 12.05 24.37 -1.85
N PHE A 74 11.69 23.33 -2.61
CA PHE A 74 10.88 22.21 -2.11
C PHE A 74 11.33 20.92 -2.79
N ARG A 75 12.04 20.07 -2.03
CA ARG A 75 12.37 18.71 -2.44
C ARG A 75 11.65 17.75 -1.52
N THR A 76 10.77 16.91 -2.07
CA THR A 76 10.35 15.69 -1.39
C THR A 76 11.17 14.56 -1.97
N PRO A 77 12.09 13.96 -1.21
CA PRO A 77 12.79 12.76 -1.65
C PRO A 77 11.77 11.69 -2.07
N LEU A 78 12.03 11.00 -3.19
CA LEU A 78 11.15 9.92 -3.67
C LEU A 78 10.93 8.86 -2.57
N SER A 79 11.97 8.56 -1.80
CA SER A 79 11.90 7.66 -0.64
C SER A 79 10.83 8.09 0.36
N ASP A 80 10.72 9.39 0.64
CA ASP A 80 9.82 9.91 1.67
C ASP A 80 8.37 9.86 1.18
N ALA A 81 8.13 10.22 -0.08
CA ALA A 81 6.82 10.08 -0.71
C ALA A 81 6.36 8.61 -0.73
N LEU A 82 7.26 7.68 -1.08
CA LEU A 82 6.96 6.24 -1.09
C LEU A 82 6.73 5.69 0.31
N ASN A 83 7.56 6.05 1.30
CA ASN A 83 7.41 5.62 2.69
C ASN A 83 6.09 6.12 3.29
N ARG A 84 5.73 7.39 3.04
CA ARG A 84 4.43 7.93 3.42
C ARG A 84 3.30 7.14 2.77
N ARG A 85 3.36 6.91 1.45
CA ARG A 85 2.30 6.17 0.75
C ARG A 85 2.18 4.73 1.23
N LEU A 86 3.30 4.07 1.54
CA LEU A 86 3.31 2.73 2.13
C LEU A 86 2.64 2.73 3.52
N SER A 87 2.93 3.73 4.35
CA SER A 87 2.28 3.90 5.65
C SER A 87 0.76 4.10 5.52
N GLU A 88 0.32 4.95 4.59
CA GLU A 88 -1.09 5.17 4.29
C GLU A 88 -1.78 3.88 3.82
N LEU A 89 -1.14 3.14 2.89
CA LEU A 89 -1.66 1.85 2.41
C LEU A 89 -1.82 0.85 3.55
N ASN A 90 -0.87 0.76 4.46
CA ASN A 90 -0.98 -0.13 5.62
C ASN A 90 -2.17 0.26 6.51
N GLN A 91 -2.39 1.55 6.73
CA GLN A 91 -3.55 2.04 7.49
C GLN A 91 -4.89 1.75 6.77
N GLU A 92 -4.94 1.94 5.45
CA GLU A 92 -6.09 1.61 4.61
C GLU A 92 -6.40 0.10 4.68
N ILE A 93 -5.39 -0.76 4.56
CA ILE A 93 -5.51 -2.22 4.67
C ILE A 93 -6.04 -2.62 6.05
N ALA A 94 -5.48 -2.04 7.11
CA ALA A 94 -5.93 -2.27 8.48
C ALA A 94 -7.41 -1.87 8.67
N ALA A 95 -7.81 -0.72 8.13
CA ALA A 95 -9.20 -0.26 8.17
C ALA A 95 -10.15 -1.20 7.40
N LEU A 96 -9.77 -1.62 6.20
CA LEU A 96 -10.54 -2.56 5.38
C LEU A 96 -10.68 -3.92 6.07
N ARG A 97 -9.63 -4.43 6.74
CA ARG A 97 -9.69 -5.66 7.54
C ARG A 97 -10.67 -5.53 8.70
N ARG A 98 -10.66 -4.40 9.43
CA ARG A 98 -11.64 -4.14 10.50
C ARG A 98 -13.07 -4.11 9.95
N GLN A 99 -13.30 -3.46 8.80
CA GLN A 99 -14.62 -3.46 8.15
C GLN A 99 -15.06 -4.87 7.76
N GLN A 100 -14.16 -5.70 7.22
CA GLN A 100 -14.45 -7.11 6.91
C GLN A 100 -14.92 -7.88 8.15
N GLN A 101 -14.29 -7.69 9.30
CA GLN A 101 -14.70 -8.35 10.54
C GLN A 101 -16.07 -7.89 11.05
N VAL A 102 -16.39 -6.59 10.92
CA VAL A 102 -17.73 -6.08 11.23
C VAL A 102 -18.79 -6.69 10.30
N VAL A 103 -18.50 -6.78 9.00
CA VAL A 103 -19.42 -7.43 8.04
C VAL A 103 -19.67 -8.89 8.44
N ILE A 104 -18.62 -9.64 8.83
CA ILE A 104 -18.77 -11.02 9.29
C ILE A 104 -19.65 -11.11 10.54
N SER A 105 -19.41 -10.27 11.55
CA SER A 105 -20.17 -10.31 12.80
C SER A 105 -21.66 -9.99 12.59
N LEU A 106 -21.96 -9.09 11.65
CA LEU A 106 -23.32 -8.74 11.27
C LEU A 106 -24.03 -9.83 10.47
N LEU A 107 -23.30 -10.57 9.62
CA LEU A 107 -23.90 -11.61 8.79
C LEU A 107 -24.50 -12.77 9.61
N ARG A 108 -24.11 -12.97 10.88
CA ARG A 108 -24.68 -13.96 11.83
C ARG A 108 -24.81 -15.40 11.28
N GLU A 109 -24.19 -15.72 10.15
CA GLU A 109 -24.29 -17.00 9.46
C GLU A 109 -22.92 -17.72 9.39
N PRO A 110 -22.74 -18.82 10.15
CA PRO A 110 -21.46 -19.53 10.18
C PRO A 110 -21.08 -20.20 8.84
N LYS A 111 -22.05 -20.44 7.94
CA LYS A 111 -21.79 -21.03 6.62
C LYS A 111 -21.22 -20.02 5.61
N ALA A 112 -21.63 -18.75 5.66
CA ALA A 112 -21.07 -17.68 4.83
C ALA A 112 -19.62 -17.35 5.24
N ALA A 113 -19.34 -17.31 6.55
CA ALA A 113 -18.00 -17.16 7.11
C ALA A 113 -17.07 -18.37 6.83
N ARG A 114 -17.61 -19.55 6.48
CA ARG A 114 -16.84 -20.75 6.11
C ARG A 114 -16.34 -20.73 4.66
N LYS A 115 -17.07 -20.06 3.76
CA LYS A 115 -16.60 -19.75 2.39
C LYS A 115 -15.72 -18.49 2.34
N SER A 116 -15.73 -17.71 3.41
CA SER A 116 -14.89 -16.54 3.54
C SER A 116 -13.41 -16.93 3.59
N ARG A 117 -12.59 -16.31 2.73
CA ARG A 117 -11.11 -16.42 2.72
C ARG A 117 -10.44 -15.81 3.97
N ILE A 118 -11.21 -15.55 5.02
CA ILE A 118 -10.76 -14.81 6.20
C ILE A 118 -10.21 -15.77 7.25
N MET A 119 -9.00 -15.45 7.70
CA MET A 119 -8.35 -16.10 8.83
C MET A 119 -8.84 -15.45 10.13
N THR A 120 -9.16 -16.25 11.15
CA THR A 120 -9.49 -15.76 12.49
C THR A 120 -8.45 -16.25 13.50
N LYS A 121 -8.34 -15.61 14.67
CA LYS A 121 -7.48 -16.05 15.77
C LYS A 121 -7.72 -17.53 16.11
N GLU A 122 -8.99 -17.93 16.25
CA GLU A 122 -9.36 -19.29 16.62
C GLU A 122 -8.96 -20.29 15.54
N ARG A 123 -9.16 -19.95 14.25
CA ARG A 123 -8.75 -20.80 13.13
C ARG A 123 -7.24 -20.92 13.02
N TRP A 124 -6.52 -19.81 13.23
CA TRP A 124 -5.06 -19.80 13.22
C TRP A 124 -4.49 -20.67 14.33
N VAL A 125 -4.98 -20.51 15.57
CA VAL A 125 -4.57 -21.33 16.72
C VAL A 125 -4.91 -22.80 16.49
N ALA A 126 -6.09 -23.11 15.94
CA ALA A 126 -6.48 -24.48 15.61
C ALA A 126 -5.58 -25.10 14.53
N LEU A 127 -5.17 -24.33 13.51
CA LEU A 127 -4.25 -24.78 12.47
C LEU A 127 -2.88 -25.11 13.05
N LEU A 128 -2.31 -24.21 13.86
CA LEU A 128 -1.01 -24.45 14.51
C LEU A 128 -1.06 -25.67 15.43
N THR A 129 -2.13 -25.80 16.22
CA THR A 129 -2.32 -26.97 17.08
C THR A 129 -2.43 -28.26 16.26
N SER A 130 -3.08 -28.23 15.09
CA SER A 130 -3.25 -29.42 14.25
C SER A 130 -1.95 -29.96 13.65
N ILE A 131 -0.91 -29.13 13.56
CA ILE A 131 0.44 -29.52 13.12
C ILE A 131 1.40 -29.77 14.30
N GLY A 132 0.89 -29.79 15.53
CA GLY A 132 1.65 -30.11 16.73
C GLY A 132 2.33 -28.93 17.41
N LEU A 133 2.09 -27.68 16.99
CA LEU A 133 2.62 -26.51 17.70
C LEU A 133 1.80 -26.25 18.95
N ASP A 134 2.46 -26.31 20.11
CA ASP A 134 1.84 -26.10 21.40
C ASP A 134 1.78 -24.60 21.78
N GLN A 135 1.42 -24.31 23.04
CA GLN A 135 1.35 -22.93 23.52
C GLN A 135 2.74 -22.27 23.64
N ASN A 136 3.77 -23.02 24.03
CA ASN A 136 5.12 -22.49 24.19
C ASN A 136 5.73 -22.15 22.82
N ASP A 137 5.45 -22.96 21.80
CA ASP A 137 5.87 -22.68 20.42
C ASP A 137 5.27 -21.37 19.89
N ARG A 138 3.97 -21.18 20.10
CA ARG A 138 3.27 -19.94 19.71
C ARG A 138 3.81 -18.71 20.44
N GLU A 139 4.16 -18.89 21.71
CA GLU A 139 4.75 -17.83 22.54
C GLU A 139 6.13 -17.42 22.08
N ARG A 140 7.00 -18.40 21.81
CA ARG A 140 8.30 -18.15 21.19
C ARG A 140 8.14 -17.48 19.82
N TRP A 141 7.14 -17.90 19.04
CA TRP A 141 6.84 -17.29 17.75
C TRP A 141 6.48 -15.80 17.89
N HIS A 142 5.62 -15.43 18.84
CA HIS A 142 5.30 -14.02 19.09
C HIS A 142 6.53 -13.20 19.51
N GLN A 143 7.40 -13.75 20.36
CA GLN A 143 8.65 -13.10 20.77
C GLN A 143 9.61 -12.88 19.59
N GLU A 144 9.87 -13.92 18.80
CA GLU A 144 10.74 -13.83 17.63
C GLU A 144 10.15 -12.91 16.56
N PHE A 145 8.83 -12.95 16.35
CA PHE A 145 8.18 -12.10 15.37
C PHE A 145 8.21 -10.63 15.79
N GLU A 146 7.90 -10.32 17.05
CA GLU A 146 8.03 -8.94 17.57
C GLU A 146 9.48 -8.46 17.51
N ARG A 147 10.46 -9.33 17.78
CA ARG A 147 11.89 -8.97 17.72
C ARG A 147 12.35 -8.66 16.30
N LEU A 148 11.91 -9.45 15.32
CA LEU A 148 12.35 -9.33 13.93
C LEU A 148 11.55 -8.31 13.13
N SER A 149 10.25 -8.15 13.41
CA SER A 149 9.33 -7.34 12.61
C SER A 149 8.11 -6.87 13.43
N PRO A 150 8.26 -5.90 14.36
CA PRO A 150 7.19 -5.42 15.22
C PRO A 150 5.94 -4.95 14.48
N GLU A 151 6.12 -4.22 13.37
CA GLU A 151 5.02 -3.68 12.57
C GLU A 151 4.29 -4.79 11.81
N ALA A 152 5.03 -5.77 11.27
CA ALA A 152 4.41 -6.89 10.57
C ALA A 152 3.66 -7.82 11.55
N HIS A 153 4.15 -7.94 12.79
CA HIS A 153 3.45 -8.64 13.85
C HIS A 153 2.12 -7.95 14.22
N GLN A 154 2.10 -6.61 14.33
CA GLN A 154 0.87 -5.83 14.48
C GLN A 154 -0.14 -6.14 13.36
N ASP A 155 0.30 -6.00 12.11
CA ASP A 155 -0.55 -6.19 10.93
C ASP A 155 -1.11 -7.62 10.86
N PHE A 156 -0.31 -8.61 11.24
CA PHE A 156 -0.72 -10.00 11.31
C PHE A 156 -1.84 -10.20 12.33
N LEU A 157 -1.67 -9.69 13.56
CA LEU A 157 -2.68 -9.84 14.62
C LEU A 157 -3.99 -9.15 14.24
N GLU A 158 -3.92 -7.96 13.62
CA GLU A 158 -5.10 -7.29 13.08
C GLU A 158 -5.77 -8.10 11.96
N SER A 159 -4.98 -8.77 11.11
CA SER A 159 -5.50 -9.58 9.99
C SER A 159 -6.31 -10.80 10.44
N ILE A 160 -5.96 -11.39 11.59
CA ILE A 160 -6.69 -12.52 12.17
C ILE A 160 -7.79 -12.07 13.15
N GLY A 161 -8.03 -10.76 13.24
CA GLY A 161 -9.13 -10.20 14.03
C GLY A 161 -8.87 -10.09 15.54
N VAL A 162 -7.61 -10.09 15.97
CA VAL A 162 -7.28 -9.79 17.38
C VAL A 162 -7.63 -8.33 17.67
N ASP A 163 -8.26 -8.06 18.80
CA ASP A 163 -8.66 -6.69 19.14
C ASP A 163 -7.47 -5.84 19.63
N SER A 164 -7.60 -4.52 19.53
CA SER A 164 -6.52 -3.58 19.85
C SER A 164 -5.98 -3.66 21.29
N LYS A 165 -6.79 -4.07 22.28
CA LYS A 165 -6.34 -4.22 23.67
C LYS A 165 -5.50 -5.50 23.81
N GLU A 166 -5.99 -6.59 23.21
CA GLU A 166 -5.27 -7.85 23.20
C GLU A 166 -3.95 -7.74 22.42
N ILE A 167 -3.93 -7.08 21.26
CA ILE A 167 -2.70 -6.83 20.49
C ILE A 167 -1.66 -6.10 21.35
N LYS A 168 -2.05 -5.04 22.06
CA LYS A 168 -1.14 -4.31 22.95
C LYS A 168 -0.56 -5.22 24.04
N ALA A 169 -1.37 -6.09 24.63
CA ALA A 169 -0.92 -7.04 25.64
C ALA A 169 0.06 -8.08 25.07
N ILE A 170 -0.27 -8.69 23.91
CA ILE A 170 0.60 -9.65 23.23
C ILE A 170 1.95 -9.03 22.93
N ARG A 171 1.97 -7.88 22.25
CA ARG A 171 3.22 -7.24 21.81
C ARG A 171 4.07 -6.76 22.98
N ALA A 172 3.45 -6.20 24.02
CA ALA A 172 4.17 -5.79 25.22
C ALA A 172 4.83 -7.01 25.89
N TRP A 173 4.07 -8.10 26.10
CA TRP A 173 4.62 -9.33 26.63
C TRP A 173 5.74 -9.93 25.75
N SER A 174 5.59 -9.90 24.41
CA SER A 174 6.61 -10.36 23.47
C SER A 174 7.94 -9.61 23.57
N ARG A 175 7.91 -8.35 24.02
CA ARG A 175 9.11 -7.54 24.33
C ARG A 175 9.67 -7.79 25.73
N GLY A 176 9.05 -8.64 26.53
CA GLY A 176 9.35 -8.82 27.96
C GLY A 176 8.73 -7.74 28.85
N GLU A 177 7.81 -6.93 28.31
CA GLU A 177 7.17 -5.82 29.00
C GLU A 177 5.73 -6.22 29.37
N GLY A 178 5.53 -6.82 30.54
CA GLY A 178 4.19 -7.06 31.08
C GLY A 178 3.78 -8.54 31.18
N LYS A 179 2.47 -8.76 31.40
CA LYS A 179 1.94 -10.08 31.74
C LYS A 179 1.57 -10.87 30.49
N ARG A 180 1.76 -12.20 30.59
CA ARG A 180 1.32 -13.16 29.58
C ARG A 180 -0.16 -12.91 29.22
N PRO A 181 -0.49 -12.75 27.92
CA PRO A 181 -1.88 -12.65 27.47
C PRO A 181 -2.65 -13.93 27.82
N ALA A 182 -3.96 -13.79 28.04
CA ALA A 182 -4.86 -14.91 28.32
C ALA A 182 -5.22 -15.70 27.07
#